data_AF-A0A839K2K9-F1
#
_entry.id   AF-A0A839K2K9-F1
#
_cell.length_a   1.000
_cell.length_b   1.000
_cell.length_c   1.000
_cell.angle_alpha   90.00
_cell.angle_beta   90.00
_cell.angle_gamma   90.00
#
_symmetry.space_group_name_H-M   'P 1'
#
loop_
_entity.id
_entity.type
_entity.pdbx_description
1 polymer ?
#
loop_
_entity_poly.entity_id
_entity_poly.type
_entity_poly.pdbx_seq_one_letter_code
_entity_poly.pdbx_strand_id
1 'polypeptide(L)'
;MAVVEELIRKESNGTISFGNYKLSSKSKVSDFEYQGDLYKVKTFQEITKLEKNGMFVYESVPGTTVFHLDSKDDVLSFEVTGNDTAQITLELEPEKEYEIYNNDDLLGRMKTNLGGKLVFSLELGEDTKEKIKVVKL
;
A
#
# COMPACT_ATOMS: atom_id res chain seq x y z
N MET A 1 2.15 -15.82 8.43
CA MET A 1 0.94 -15.66 7.60
C MET A 1 1.18 -14.50 6.65
N ALA A 2 0.96 -14.71 5.35
CA ALA A 2 1.16 -13.71 4.29
C ALA A 2 -0.02 -12.72 4.14
N VAL A 3 -0.98 -12.73 5.07
CA VAL A 3 -2.20 -11.89 5.04
C VAL A 3 -2.46 -11.22 6.38
N VAL A 4 -3.28 -10.17 6.38
CA VAL A 4 -3.83 -9.54 7.60
C VAL A 4 -5.27 -10.01 7.79
N GLU A 5 -5.49 -10.95 8.70
CA GLU A 5 -6.81 -11.57 8.93
C GLU A 5 -7.85 -10.55 9.42
N GLU A 6 -7.42 -9.58 10.22
CA GLU A 6 -8.24 -8.47 10.71
C GLU A 6 -8.58 -7.43 9.62
N LEU A 7 -8.09 -7.63 8.39
CA LEU A 7 -8.08 -6.72 7.23
C LEU A 7 -7.27 -5.44 7.42
N ILE A 8 -7.17 -4.93 8.65
CA ILE A 8 -6.32 -3.81 9.05
C ILE A 8 -5.95 -3.95 10.53
N ARG A 9 -4.68 -3.67 10.87
CA ARG A 9 -4.21 -3.66 12.25
C ARG A 9 -3.07 -2.67 12.47
N LYS A 10 -2.88 -2.30 13.73
CA LYS A 10 -1.70 -1.56 14.21
C LYS A 10 -0.57 -2.55 14.48
N GLU A 11 0.62 -2.19 14.07
CA GLU A 11 1.85 -2.92 14.38
C GLU A 11 2.56 -2.33 15.61
N SER A 12 3.38 -3.14 16.29
CA SER A 12 4.08 -2.72 17.51
C SER A 12 5.09 -1.59 17.29
N ASN A 13 5.57 -1.42 16.06
CA ASN A 13 6.50 -0.36 15.63
C ASN A 13 5.79 0.96 15.27
N GLY A 14 4.47 1.06 15.45
CA GLY A 14 3.72 2.28 15.12
C GLY A 14 3.46 2.47 13.62
N THR A 15 3.35 1.38 12.87
CA THR A 15 2.88 1.36 11.47
C THR A 15 1.53 0.66 11.38
N ILE A 16 0.93 0.65 10.18
CA ILE A 16 -0.30 -0.12 9.91
C ILE A 16 -0.03 -1.20 8.86
N SER A 17 -0.69 -2.35 9.03
CA SER A 17 -0.74 -3.42 8.03
C SER A 17 -2.20 -3.66 7.64
N PHE A 18 -2.45 -3.96 6.38
CA PHE A 18 -3.80 -4.12 5.85
C PHE A 18 -3.85 -5.01 4.60
N GLY A 19 -5.03 -5.47 4.25
CA GLY A 19 -5.27 -6.26 3.05
C GLY A 19 -5.25 -7.77 3.29
N ASN A 20 -6.02 -8.47 2.46
CA ASN A 20 -6.07 -9.91 2.42
C ASN A 20 -6.49 -10.35 1.01
N TYR A 21 -5.49 -10.57 0.17
CA TYR A 21 -5.68 -11.00 -1.23
C TYR A 21 -6.23 -12.43 -1.35
N LYS A 22 -6.26 -13.22 -0.26
CA LYS A 22 -6.78 -14.60 -0.28
C LYS A 22 -8.30 -14.67 -0.17
N LEU A 23 -8.97 -13.54 0.09
CA LEU A 23 -10.43 -13.51 0.15
C LEU A 23 -11.03 -13.63 -1.24
N SER A 24 -11.93 -14.59 -1.42
CA SER A 24 -12.69 -14.78 -2.66
C SER A 24 -13.76 -13.71 -2.90
N SER A 25 -14.13 -12.96 -1.85
CA SER A 25 -15.15 -11.92 -1.93
C SER A 25 -14.76 -10.68 -1.13
N LYS A 26 -15.25 -9.53 -1.60
CA LYS A 26 -14.94 -8.21 -1.05
C LYS A 26 -15.31 -8.12 0.43
N SER A 27 -14.30 -7.84 1.25
CA SER A 27 -14.46 -7.51 2.66
C SER A 27 -13.97 -6.10 2.96
N LYS A 28 -14.45 -5.51 4.05
CA LYS A 28 -14.09 -4.15 4.44
C LYS A 28 -14.08 -3.96 5.96
N VAL A 29 -13.19 -3.10 6.42
CA VAL A 29 -13.25 -2.48 7.75
C VAL A 29 -13.28 -0.96 7.50
N SER A 30 -14.20 -0.28 8.18
CA SER A 30 -14.31 1.19 8.18
C SER A 30 -14.01 1.70 9.59
N ASP A 31 -13.77 3.00 9.70
CA ASP A 31 -13.67 3.71 10.97
C ASP A 31 -12.60 3.13 11.92
N PHE A 32 -11.51 2.58 11.35
CA PHE A 32 -10.37 2.10 12.12
C PHE A 32 -9.53 3.30 12.57
N GLU A 33 -9.59 3.62 13.86
CA GLU A 33 -8.88 4.76 14.43
C GLU A 33 -7.39 4.44 14.66
N TYR A 34 -6.52 5.28 14.11
CA TYR A 34 -5.08 5.20 14.33
C TYR A 34 -4.44 6.58 14.34
N GLN A 35 -3.76 6.93 15.43
CA GLN A 35 -3.09 8.22 15.61
C GLN A 35 -3.97 9.46 15.33
N GLY A 36 -5.28 9.36 15.63
CA GLY A 36 -6.26 10.44 15.41
C GLY A 36 -6.84 10.49 14.00
N ASP A 37 -6.45 9.58 13.12
CA ASP A 37 -6.99 9.44 11.77
C ASP A 37 -7.92 8.22 11.69
N LEU A 38 -8.88 8.28 10.76
CA LEU A 38 -9.82 7.19 10.47
C LEU A 38 -9.43 6.50 9.16
N TYR A 39 -9.15 5.21 9.25
CA TYR A 39 -8.80 4.38 8.11
C TYR A 39 -9.96 3.50 7.68
N LYS A 40 -9.98 3.22 6.38
CA LYS A 40 -10.92 2.29 5.76
C LYS A 40 -10.21 1.43 4.74
N VAL A 41 -10.26 0.12 4.95
CA VAL A 41 -9.73 -0.87 4.02
C VAL A 41 -10.87 -1.58 3.31
N LYS A 42 -10.70 -1.82 2.01
CA LYS A 42 -11.51 -2.75 1.23
C LYS A 42 -10.57 -3.70 0.53
N THR A 43 -10.76 -5.00 0.68
CA THR A 43 -9.81 -5.98 0.14
C THR A 43 -10.48 -7.28 -0.24
N PHE A 44 -9.99 -7.87 -1.33
CA PHE A 44 -10.17 -9.25 -1.76
C PHE A 44 -9.21 -9.54 -2.92
N GLN A 45 -9.25 -10.73 -3.50
CA GLN A 45 -8.30 -11.16 -4.56
C GLN A 45 -8.16 -10.20 -5.75
N GLU A 46 -9.17 -9.39 -6.08
CA GLU A 46 -9.10 -8.49 -7.25
C GLU A 46 -8.64 -7.07 -6.90
N ILE A 47 -8.72 -6.64 -5.64
CA ILE A 47 -8.33 -5.28 -5.25
C ILE A 47 -8.05 -5.19 -3.75
N THR A 48 -7.02 -4.40 -3.40
CA THR A 48 -6.84 -3.90 -2.03
C THR A 48 -6.80 -2.39 -2.10
N LYS A 49 -7.60 -1.71 -1.29
CA LYS A 49 -7.71 -0.26 -1.24
C LYS A 49 -7.69 0.24 0.20
N LEU A 50 -6.88 1.25 0.46
CA LEU A 50 -6.80 1.97 1.72
C LEU A 50 -7.21 3.44 1.51
N GLU A 51 -8.13 3.90 2.36
CA GLU A 51 -8.54 5.30 2.49
C GLU A 51 -8.18 5.79 3.92
N LYS A 52 -7.71 7.04 4.05
CA LYS A 52 -7.41 7.73 5.31
C LYS A 52 -8.19 9.04 5.34
N ASN A 53 -9.05 9.23 6.35
CA ASN A 53 -9.96 10.37 6.47
C ASN A 53 -10.80 10.62 5.20
N GLY A 54 -11.19 9.54 4.52
CA GLY A 54 -11.92 9.59 3.25
C GLY A 54 -11.08 9.91 2.01
N MET A 55 -9.80 10.24 2.17
CA MET A 55 -8.84 10.43 1.07
C MET A 55 -8.19 9.10 0.71
N PHE A 56 -7.82 8.91 -0.56
CA PHE A 56 -7.16 7.70 -1.00
C PHE A 56 -5.70 7.68 -0.52
N VAL A 57 -5.16 6.50 -0.22
CA VAL A 57 -3.75 6.32 0.14
C VAL A 57 -3.07 5.30 -0.76
N TYR A 58 -3.69 4.12 -0.89
CA TYR A 58 -3.13 2.98 -1.59
C TYR A 58 -4.23 2.23 -2.34
N GLU A 59 -3.91 1.74 -3.53
CA GLU A 59 -4.70 0.73 -4.22
C GLU A 59 -3.79 -0.24 -4.97
N SER A 60 -4.21 -1.50 -5.04
CA SER A 60 -3.59 -2.50 -5.89
C SER A 60 -4.62 -3.25 -6.72
N VAL A 61 -4.27 -3.59 -7.95
CA VAL A 61 -5.03 -4.51 -8.81
C VAL A 61 -4.05 -5.51 -9.45
N PRO A 62 -4.17 -6.82 -9.20
CA PRO A 62 -5.04 -7.50 -8.23
C PRO A 62 -4.79 -7.11 -6.76
N GLY A 63 -5.58 -7.68 -5.86
CA GLY A 63 -5.47 -7.43 -4.43
C GLY A 63 -4.14 -7.91 -3.84
N THR A 64 -3.64 -7.16 -2.87
CA THR A 64 -2.40 -7.45 -2.13
C THR A 64 -2.63 -7.44 -0.62
N THR A 65 -1.64 -7.91 0.13
CA THR A 65 -1.49 -7.60 1.55
C THR A 65 -0.29 -6.67 1.72
N VAL A 66 -0.50 -5.58 2.44
CA VAL A 66 0.52 -4.57 2.75
C VAL A 66 0.86 -4.64 4.23
N PHE A 67 2.15 -4.63 4.56
CA PHE A 67 2.64 -4.61 5.92
C PHE A 67 3.49 -3.38 6.18
N HIS A 68 3.45 -2.93 7.43
CA HIS A 68 4.31 -1.88 7.93
C HIS A 68 4.30 -0.60 7.08
N LEU A 69 3.13 -0.19 6.59
CA LEU A 69 2.99 1.08 5.88
C LEU A 69 3.35 2.21 6.83
N ASP A 70 4.39 2.94 6.46
CA ASP A 70 4.91 4.11 7.15
C ASP A 70 5.08 5.25 6.15
N SER A 71 4.74 6.46 6.57
CA SER A 71 4.92 7.67 5.77
C SER A 71 5.44 8.75 6.71
N LYS A 72 6.72 9.07 6.56
CA LYS A 72 7.45 10.02 7.41
C LYS A 72 8.37 10.85 6.55
N ASP A 73 8.38 12.15 6.83
CA ASP A 73 9.19 13.14 6.11
C ASP A 73 8.93 13.03 4.59
N ASP A 74 9.98 12.80 3.80
CA ASP A 74 9.95 12.65 2.35
C ASP A 74 9.98 11.18 1.90
N VAL A 75 9.64 10.23 2.79
CA VAL A 75 9.71 8.78 2.52
C VAL A 75 8.39 8.07 2.87
N LEU A 76 7.87 7.31 1.92
CA LEU A 76 6.82 6.31 2.13
C LEU A 76 7.42 4.92 1.95
N SER A 77 7.17 4.00 2.88
CA SER A 77 7.68 2.63 2.81
C SER A 77 6.66 1.61 3.28
N PHE A 78 6.71 0.41 2.68
CA PHE A 78 5.89 -0.73 3.09
C PHE A 78 6.47 -2.04 2.55
N GLU A 79 6.06 -3.16 3.13
CA GLU A 79 6.23 -4.48 2.52
C GLU A 79 4.92 -4.87 1.83
N VAL A 80 4.99 -5.58 0.70
CA VAL A 80 3.79 -6.05 -0.01
C VAL A 80 3.97 -7.46 -0.54
N THR A 81 2.88 -8.21 -0.55
CA THR A 81 2.81 -9.56 -1.12
C THR A 81 1.46 -9.76 -1.81
N GLY A 82 1.39 -10.71 -2.74
CA GLY A 82 0.24 -10.99 -3.57
C GLY A 82 0.46 -12.23 -4.44
N ASN A 83 -0.51 -12.54 -5.29
CA ASN A 83 -0.53 -13.79 -6.05
C ASN A 83 -0.03 -13.67 -7.49
N ASP A 84 0.14 -12.45 -7.98
CA ASP A 84 0.48 -12.16 -9.37
C ASP A 84 1.10 -10.76 -9.43
N THR A 85 1.50 -10.36 -10.64
CA THR A 85 1.88 -9.00 -10.94
C THR A 85 0.76 -8.03 -10.59
N ALA A 86 1.03 -7.12 -9.66
CA ALA A 86 0.08 -6.12 -9.20
C ALA A 86 0.48 -4.72 -9.67
N GLN A 87 -0.50 -3.97 -10.19
CA GLN A 87 -0.37 -2.54 -10.37
C GLN A 87 -0.70 -1.85 -9.04
N ILE A 88 0.25 -1.10 -8.50
CA ILE A 88 0.09 -0.30 -7.29
C ILE A 88 -0.11 1.16 -7.69
N THR A 89 -1.10 1.80 -7.07
CA THR A 89 -1.34 3.24 -7.12
C THR A 89 -1.22 3.83 -5.72
N LEU A 90 -0.39 4.86 -5.58
CA LEU A 90 -0.23 5.65 -4.36
C LEU A 90 -0.75 7.07 -4.58
N GLU A 91 -1.27 7.70 -3.53
CA GLU A 91 -1.52 9.14 -3.52
C GLU A 91 -0.47 9.83 -2.64
N LEU A 92 0.28 10.71 -3.28
CA LEU A 92 1.40 11.48 -2.73
C LEU A 92 1.18 12.97 -3.03
N GLU A 93 2.17 13.81 -2.74
CA GLU A 93 2.08 15.24 -3.08
C GLU A 93 2.01 15.44 -4.61
N PRO A 94 1.02 16.20 -5.13
CA PRO A 94 0.87 16.48 -6.56
C PRO A 94 2.10 17.10 -7.21
N GLU A 95 2.31 16.73 -8.48
CA GLU A 95 3.37 17.29 -9.34
C GLU A 95 4.80 17.23 -8.78
N LYS A 96 5.09 16.30 -7.85
CA LYS A 96 6.43 16.03 -7.32
C LYS A 96 7.07 14.82 -7.99
N GLU A 97 8.40 14.77 -7.93
CA GLU A 97 9.19 13.65 -8.43
C GLU A 97 9.60 12.73 -7.28
N TYR A 98 9.60 11.43 -7.56
CA TYR A 98 9.91 10.39 -6.60
C TYR A 98 10.79 9.32 -7.25
N GLU A 99 11.68 8.74 -6.45
CA GLU A 99 12.35 7.48 -6.75
C GLU A 99 11.65 6.33 -6.03
N ILE A 100 11.48 5.23 -6.75
CA ILE A 100 10.83 4.01 -6.26
C ILE A 100 11.89 2.92 -6.21
N TYR A 101 12.02 2.28 -5.05
CA TYR A 101 12.94 1.17 -4.83
C TYR A 101 12.15 -0.09 -4.49
N ASN A 102 12.58 -1.24 -5.02
CA ASN A 102 12.15 -2.56 -4.58
C ASN A 102 13.36 -3.33 -4.06
N ASN A 103 13.34 -3.76 -2.80
CA ASN A 103 14.45 -4.45 -2.14
C ASN A 103 15.80 -3.73 -2.34
N ASP A 104 15.79 -2.40 -2.19
CA ASP A 104 16.93 -1.49 -2.41
C ASP A 104 17.38 -1.28 -3.87
N ASP A 105 16.81 -2.02 -4.83
CA ASP A 105 17.02 -1.78 -6.26
C ASP A 105 16.11 -0.67 -6.79
N LEU A 106 16.68 0.29 -7.53
CA LEU A 106 15.92 1.38 -8.14
C LEU A 106 15.02 0.83 -9.26
N LEU A 107 13.70 0.89 -9.06
CA LEU A 107 12.72 0.59 -10.10
C LEU A 107 12.59 1.73 -11.11
N GLY A 108 12.72 2.98 -10.63
CA GLY A 108 12.71 4.15 -11.50
C GLY A 108 12.34 5.44 -10.78
N ARG A 109 12.40 6.53 -11.56
CA ARG A 109 11.98 7.88 -11.15
C ARG A 109 10.70 8.26 -11.87
N MET A 110 9.70 8.71 -11.12
CA MET A 110 8.39 9.08 -11.65
C MET A 110 7.90 10.40 -11.07
N LYS A 111 7.15 11.16 -11.88
CA LYS A 111 6.45 12.36 -11.44
C LYS A 111 4.97 12.03 -11.19
N THR A 112 4.44 12.41 -10.03
CA THR A 112 3.01 12.30 -9.75
C THR A 112 2.19 13.21 -10.66
N ASN A 113 0.98 12.79 -11.01
CA ASN A 113 0.05 13.62 -11.78
C ASN A 113 -0.53 14.80 -10.94
N LEU A 114 -1.42 15.59 -11.56
CA LEU A 114 -2.10 16.72 -10.90
C LEU A 114 -2.91 16.32 -9.65
N GLY A 115 -3.34 15.06 -9.56
CA GLY A 115 -4.04 14.50 -8.42
C GLY A 115 -3.13 13.74 -7.45
N GLY A 116 -1.81 13.90 -7.54
CA GLY A 116 -0.87 13.22 -6.63
C GLY A 116 -0.69 11.73 -6.87
N LYS A 117 -1.23 11.17 -7.96
CA LYS A 117 -1.14 9.73 -8.20
C LYS A 117 0.22 9.34 -8.78
N LEU A 118 0.80 8.30 -8.19
CA LEU A 118 1.98 7.59 -8.69
C LEU A 118 1.60 6.12 -8.89
N VAL A 119 1.90 5.56 -10.07
CA VAL A 119 1.49 4.19 -10.46
C VAL A 119 2.71 3.40 -10.93
N PHE A 120 2.86 2.18 -10.46
CA PHE A 120 3.94 1.27 -10.85
C PHE A 120 3.48 -0.19 -10.72
N SER A 121 4.18 -1.11 -11.40
CA SER A 121 3.88 -2.55 -11.35
C SER A 121 4.94 -3.29 -10.56
N LEU A 122 4.53 -4.32 -9.82
CA LEU A 122 5.41 -5.24 -9.10
C LEU A 122 5.06 -6.68 -9.44
N GLU A 123 6.07 -7.50 -9.70
CA GLU A 123 5.91 -8.95 -9.72
C GLU A 123 5.90 -9.45 -8.27
N LEU A 124 4.79 -10.06 -7.85
CA LEU A 124 4.62 -10.55 -6.48
C LEU A 124 4.46 -12.07 -6.49
N GLY A 125 4.98 -12.71 -5.44
CA GLY A 125 4.84 -14.14 -5.22
C GLY A 125 4.11 -14.43 -3.92
N GLU A 126 3.37 -15.55 -3.90
CA GLU A 126 2.85 -16.09 -2.64
C GLU A 126 4.02 -16.35 -1.68
N ASP A 127 3.84 -15.95 -0.42
CA ASP A 127 4.79 -16.14 0.67
C ASP A 127 6.14 -15.38 0.54
N THR A 128 6.34 -14.56 -0.50
CA THR A 128 7.43 -13.58 -0.57
C THR A 128 6.89 -12.17 -0.32
N LYS A 129 7.72 -11.32 0.28
CA LYS A 129 7.41 -9.91 0.50
C LYS A 129 8.43 -9.03 -0.20
N GLU A 130 7.93 -8.14 -1.03
CA GLU A 130 8.72 -7.09 -1.68
C GLU A 130 8.75 -5.85 -0.78
N LYS A 131 9.95 -5.29 -0.54
CA LYS A 131 10.13 -4.08 0.25
C LYS A 131 10.12 -2.86 -0.66
N ILE A 132 9.08 -2.06 -0.55
CA ILE A 132 8.92 -0.84 -1.34
C ILE A 132 9.31 0.37 -0.51
N LYS A 133 10.11 1.24 -1.14
CA LYS A 133 10.45 2.56 -0.63
C LYS A 133 10.25 3.58 -1.72
N VAL A 134 9.50 4.63 -1.43
CA VAL A 134 9.24 5.76 -2.32
C VAL A 134 9.82 7.01 -1.66
N VAL A 135 10.79 7.63 -2.31
CA VAL A 135 11.54 8.78 -1.79
C VAL A 135 11.25 9.99 -2.66
N LYS A 136 10.75 11.06 -2.05
CA LYS A 136 10.53 12.34 -2.74
C LYS A 136 11.87 13.04 -3.00
N LEU A 137 11.97 13.66 -4.17
CA LEU A 137 13.16 14.39 -4.64
C LEU A 137 13.02 15.91 -4.47
#